data_AF-A0A970JVQ4-F1
#
_entry.id   AF-A0A970JVQ4-F1
#
_cell.length_a   1.000
_cell.length_b   1.000
_cell.length_c   1.000
_cell.angle_alpha   90.00
_cell.angle_beta   90.00
_cell.angle_gamma   90.00
#
_symmetry.space_group_name_H-M   'P 1'
#
loop_
_entity.id
_entity.type
_entity.pdbx_description
1 polymer ?
#
loop_
_entity_poly.entity_id
_entity_poly.type
_entity_poly.pdbx_seq_one_letter_code
_entity_poly.pdbx_strand_id
1 'polypeptide(L)'
;CSGTHVSSTGEVGDILVTAFKGPAPGWEIRYKTSAGEERDELSRIARRLAREASCPPSRLETVFNGLRSENGVLTKALERASHMIEIPWEIRSADETRVFVSVIPGVPKDLVSASARRWSNDHPDSIVLLLLPDFDGGRGVFLLYRGSEVGRDFTSFIRSSPSLSAKGGGRSDWLNGSSGCMKPGEWLRALDMFLRV
;
A
#
# COMPACT_ATOMS: atom_id res chain seq x y z
N CYS A 1 -50.33 14.65 16.05
CA CYS A 1 -49.13 13.80 16.19
C CYS A 1 -49.42 12.77 17.27
N SER A 2 -49.59 11.50 16.90
CA SER A 2 -50.12 10.44 17.78
C SER A 2 -49.06 9.67 18.57
N GLY A 3 -47.81 10.15 18.60
CA GLY A 3 -46.71 9.52 19.34
C GLY A 3 -46.71 9.88 20.84
N THR A 4 -45.77 9.29 21.58
CA THR A 4 -45.47 9.66 22.96
C THR A 4 -44.73 11.00 22.97
N HIS A 5 -45.19 11.93 23.80
CA HIS A 5 -44.59 13.25 23.95
C HIS A 5 -44.14 13.45 25.40
N VAL A 6 -43.12 14.28 25.56
CA VAL A 6 -42.68 14.77 26.86
C VAL A 6 -43.53 15.95 27.32
N SER A 7 -43.56 16.21 28.62
CA SER A 7 -44.42 17.27 29.18
C SER A 7 -43.83 18.68 29.01
N SER A 8 -42.51 18.75 28.83
CA SER A 8 -41.76 19.98 28.59
C SER A 8 -40.61 19.75 27.60
N THR A 9 -40.20 20.79 26.87
CA THR A 9 -39.07 20.68 25.93
C THR A 9 -37.73 20.39 26.63
N GLY A 10 -37.61 20.74 27.92
CA GLY A 10 -36.42 20.43 28.72
C GLY A 10 -36.17 18.93 28.92
N GLU A 11 -37.23 18.12 28.91
CA GLU A 11 -37.13 16.65 29.02
C GLU A 11 -36.53 15.99 27.78
N VAL A 12 -36.52 16.68 26.63
CA VAL A 12 -35.89 16.18 25.38
C VAL A 12 -34.35 16.17 25.52
N GLY A 13 -33.79 17.02 26.38
CA GLY A 13 -32.34 17.16 26.55
C GLY A 13 -31.68 17.90 25.38
N ASP A 14 -30.39 17.63 25.18
CA ASP A 14 -29.61 18.21 24.08
C ASP A 14 -29.90 17.51 22.75
N ILE A 15 -29.89 18.27 21.66
CA ILE A 15 -30.08 17.75 20.31
C ILE A 15 -28.75 17.85 19.56
N LEU A 16 -28.24 16.71 19.13
CA LEU A 16 -27.04 16.62 18.29
C LEU A 16 -27.44 16.22 16.87
N VAL A 17 -27.22 17.12 15.91
CA VAL A 17 -27.34 16.80 14.49
C VAL A 17 -26.11 15.99 14.06
N THR A 18 -26.34 14.79 13.54
CA THR A 18 -25.27 13.86 13.15
C THR A 18 -25.08 13.77 11.64
N ALA A 19 -26.11 14.11 10.86
CA ALA A 19 -26.01 14.20 9.41
C ALA A 19 -27.06 15.14 8.81
N PHE A 20 -26.72 15.71 7.66
CA PHE A 20 -27.63 16.45 6.80
C PHE A 20 -27.38 16.02 5.35
N LYS A 21 -28.45 15.80 4.57
CA LYS A 21 -28.36 15.39 3.15
C LYS A 21 -29.47 16.04 2.34
N GLY A 22 -29.14 16.42 1.09
CA GLY A 22 -30.10 16.80 0.06
C GLY A 22 -30.16 18.30 -0.21
N PRO A 23 -30.48 18.71 -1.46
CA PRO A 23 -30.75 20.11 -1.78
C PRO A 23 -32.17 20.50 -1.37
N ALA A 24 -32.41 21.80 -1.16
CA ALA A 24 -33.76 22.30 -0.95
C ALA A 24 -34.67 21.97 -2.16
N PRO A 25 -35.95 21.57 -1.95
CA PRO A 25 -36.66 21.49 -0.67
C PRO A 25 -36.60 20.12 0.04
N GLY A 26 -35.90 19.12 -0.51
CA GLY A 26 -35.91 17.71 -0.04
C GLY A 26 -34.75 17.36 0.88
N TRP A 27 -34.48 18.19 1.88
CA TRP A 27 -33.41 17.94 2.86
C TRP A 27 -33.85 16.97 3.95
N GLU A 28 -32.93 16.09 4.33
CA GLU A 28 -33.07 15.13 5.42
C GLU A 28 -32.03 15.46 6.50
N ILE A 29 -32.48 15.54 7.76
CA ILE A 29 -31.62 15.72 8.93
C ILE A 29 -31.72 14.47 9.79
N ARG A 30 -30.56 13.94 10.18
CA ARG A 30 -30.48 12.93 11.24
C ARG A 30 -29.96 13.58 12.50
N TYR A 31 -30.64 13.30 13.60
CA TYR A 31 -30.31 13.87 14.90
C TYR A 31 -30.52 12.83 16.00
N LYS A 32 -29.92 13.10 17.15
CA LYS A 32 -30.12 12.37 18.39
C LYS A 32 -30.49 13.35 19.49
N THR A 33 -31.35 12.92 20.41
CA THR A 33 -31.73 13.64 21.62
C THR A 33 -30.98 13.05 22.81
N SER A 34 -30.72 13.82 23.86
CA SER A 34 -29.94 13.40 25.03
C SER A 34 -28.57 12.82 24.65
N ALA A 35 -27.88 13.47 23.70
CA ALA A 35 -26.67 12.99 23.05
C ALA A 35 -25.36 13.43 23.74
N GLY A 36 -25.43 13.82 25.03
CA GLY A 36 -24.28 14.31 25.79
C GLY A 36 -23.07 13.38 25.79
N GLU A 37 -23.28 12.07 25.98
CA GLU A 37 -22.19 11.07 25.96
C GLU A 37 -21.46 11.02 24.62
N GLU A 38 -22.20 11.08 23.51
CA GLU A 38 -21.65 11.03 22.15
C GLU A 38 -20.87 12.32 21.82
N ARG A 39 -21.39 13.47 22.24
CA ARG A 39 -20.69 14.75 22.12
C ARG A 39 -19.38 14.74 22.92
N ASP A 40 -19.39 14.17 24.11
CA ASP A 40 -18.21 14.07 24.95
C ASP A 40 -17.17 13.13 24.33
N GLU A 41 -17.61 12.03 23.73
CA GLU A 41 -16.74 11.11 22.99
C GLU A 41 -16.10 11.76 21.76
N LEU A 42 -16.88 12.46 20.94
CA LEU A 42 -16.36 13.24 19.81
C LEU A 42 -15.32 14.27 20.28
N SER A 43 -15.59 14.93 21.41
CA SER A 43 -14.65 15.88 22.03
C SER A 43 -13.38 15.21 22.55
N ARG A 44 -13.45 13.99 23.08
CA ARG A 44 -12.27 13.20 23.48
C ARG A 44 -11.42 12.82 22.27
N ILE A 45 -12.05 12.33 21.20
CA ILE A 45 -11.38 11.96 19.95
C ILE A 45 -10.68 13.18 19.34
N ALA A 46 -11.37 14.31 19.22
CA ALA A 46 -10.79 15.54 18.68
C ALA A 46 -9.57 16.01 19.49
N ARG A 47 -9.63 15.95 20.83
CA ARG A 47 -8.50 16.29 21.70
C ARG A 47 -7.34 15.32 21.56
N ARG A 48 -7.60 14.02 21.36
CA ARG A 48 -6.55 13.03 21.11
C ARG A 48 -5.83 13.34 19.79
N LEU A 49 -6.57 13.55 18.71
CA LEU A 49 -6.02 13.91 17.40
C LEU A 49 -5.22 15.22 17.46
N ALA A 50 -5.74 16.24 18.16
CA ALA A 50 -5.05 17.51 18.36
C ALA A 50 -3.70 17.35 19.08
N ARG A 51 -3.63 16.48 20.10
CA ARG A 51 -2.36 16.17 20.77
C ARG A 51 -1.38 15.42 19.88
N GLU A 52 -1.86 14.42 19.13
CA GLU A 52 -1.02 13.67 18.18
C GLU A 52 -0.44 14.58 17.10
N ALA A 53 -1.26 15.50 16.57
CA ALA A 53 -0.83 16.51 15.60
C ALA A 53 -0.09 17.70 16.23
N SER A 54 0.11 17.70 17.56
CA SER A 54 0.76 18.79 18.31
C SER A 54 0.16 20.19 18.02
N CYS A 55 -1.16 20.28 17.88
CA CYS A 55 -1.86 21.53 17.56
C CYS A 55 -3.11 21.72 18.45
N PRO A 56 -3.62 22.96 18.62
CA PRO A 56 -4.92 23.16 19.25
C PRO A 56 -6.06 22.60 18.37
N PRO A 57 -7.20 22.16 18.95
CA PRO A 57 -8.32 21.60 18.19
C PRO A 57 -8.85 22.52 17.08
N SER A 58 -8.82 23.84 17.29
CA SER A 58 -9.25 24.84 16.31
C SER A 58 -8.40 24.88 15.03
N ARG A 59 -7.17 24.34 15.05
CA ARG A 59 -6.29 24.27 13.88
C ARG A 59 -6.21 22.88 13.26
N LEU A 60 -6.91 21.90 13.82
CA LEU A 60 -6.81 20.50 13.41
C LEU A 60 -7.16 20.31 11.92
N GLU A 61 -8.21 20.99 11.45
CA GLU A 61 -8.59 20.97 10.04
C GLU A 61 -7.50 21.53 9.13
N THR A 62 -6.92 22.69 9.49
CA THR A 62 -5.84 23.32 8.72
C THR A 62 -4.60 22.42 8.67
N VAL A 63 -4.19 21.86 9.80
CA VAL A 63 -3.03 20.96 9.89
C VAL A 63 -3.28 19.70 9.06
N PHE A 64 -4.46 19.08 9.20
CA PHE A 64 -4.83 17.91 8.43
C PHE A 64 -4.79 18.16 6.91
N ASN A 65 -5.37 19.28 6.46
CA ASN A 65 -5.36 19.65 5.05
C ASN A 65 -3.93 19.96 4.55
N GLY A 66 -3.10 20.60 5.37
CA GLY A 66 -1.68 20.83 5.11
C GLY A 66 -0.93 19.52 4.90
N LEU A 67 -1.00 18.61 5.89
CA LEU A 67 -0.38 17.28 5.81
C LEU A 67 -0.85 16.47 4.61
N ARG A 68 -2.15 16.53 4.29
CA ARG A 68 -2.70 15.86 3.11
C ARG A 68 -2.11 16.43 1.82
N SER A 69 -1.98 17.74 1.72
CA SER A 69 -1.37 18.42 0.57
C SER A 69 0.12 18.09 0.45
N GLU A 70 0.87 18.18 1.54
CA GLU A 70 2.30 17.84 1.60
C GLU A 70 2.55 16.40 1.20
N ASN A 71 1.77 15.45 1.74
CA ASN A 71 1.86 14.05 1.36
C ASN A 71 1.61 13.85 -0.16
N GLY A 72 0.65 14.56 -0.73
CA GLY A 72 0.41 14.57 -2.18
C GLY A 72 1.61 15.10 -2.98
N VAL A 73 2.27 16.15 -2.51
CA VAL A 73 3.49 16.69 -3.14
C VAL A 73 4.66 15.70 -3.03
N LEU A 74 4.87 15.11 -1.85
CA LEU A 74 5.93 14.13 -1.61
C LEU A 74 5.73 12.87 -2.45
N THR A 75 4.49 12.39 -2.57
CA THR A 75 4.15 11.23 -3.42
C THR A 75 4.50 11.50 -4.87
N LYS A 76 4.11 12.67 -5.41
CA LYS A 76 4.47 13.07 -6.77
C LYS A 76 5.97 13.25 -6.96
N ALA A 77 6.68 13.76 -5.95
CA ALA A 77 8.12 13.87 -5.99
C ALA A 77 8.79 12.49 -6.05
N LEU A 78 8.29 11.53 -5.26
CA LEU A 78 8.73 10.14 -5.26
C LEU A 78 8.50 9.47 -6.62
N GLU A 79 7.33 9.67 -7.23
CA GLU A 79 7.01 9.17 -8.57
C GLU A 79 8.00 9.70 -9.61
N ARG A 80 8.29 11.01 -9.60
CA ARG A 80 9.29 11.60 -10.50
C ARG A 80 10.70 11.04 -10.26
N ALA A 81 11.09 10.89 -9.00
CA ALA A 81 12.38 10.31 -8.63
C ALA A 81 12.50 8.85 -9.10
N SER A 82 11.41 8.07 -9.03
CA SER A 82 11.39 6.66 -9.47
C SER A 82 11.83 6.50 -10.93
N HIS A 83 11.54 7.48 -11.79
CA HIS A 83 11.94 7.45 -13.20
C HIS A 83 13.42 7.70 -13.44
N MET A 84 14.10 8.34 -12.48
CA MET A 84 15.53 8.68 -12.53
C MET A 84 16.42 7.59 -11.93
N ILE A 85 15.82 6.55 -11.32
CA ILE A 85 16.56 5.46 -10.70
C ILE A 85 16.96 4.44 -11.75
N GLU A 86 18.26 4.25 -11.89
CA GLU A 86 18.88 3.15 -12.61
C GLU A 86 19.15 2.00 -11.64
N ILE A 87 18.73 0.80 -12.02
CA ILE A 87 18.92 -0.41 -11.21
C ILE A 87 20.19 -1.12 -11.70
N PRO A 88 21.16 -1.43 -10.82
CA PRO A 88 22.39 -2.11 -11.22
C PRO A 88 22.09 -3.61 -11.44
N TRP A 89 21.75 -3.96 -12.67
CA TRP A 89 21.41 -5.34 -13.04
C TRP A 89 22.66 -6.20 -13.22
N GLU A 90 22.67 -7.35 -12.57
CA GLU A 90 23.56 -8.46 -12.87
C GLU A 90 22.85 -9.45 -13.80
N ILE A 91 23.50 -9.83 -14.89
CA ILE A 91 22.97 -10.85 -15.80
C ILE A 91 23.36 -12.22 -15.27
N ARG A 92 22.35 -13.08 -15.14
CA ARG A 92 22.44 -14.49 -14.79
C ARG A 92 21.56 -15.30 -15.75
N SER A 93 21.58 -16.61 -15.62
CA SER A 93 20.69 -17.51 -16.35
C SER A 93 19.98 -18.46 -15.39
N ALA A 94 18.77 -18.86 -15.77
CA ALA A 94 18.00 -19.93 -15.15
C ALA A 94 17.40 -20.74 -16.30
N ASP A 95 17.72 -22.04 -16.36
CA ASP A 95 17.56 -22.85 -17.57
C ASP A 95 18.23 -22.18 -18.78
N GLU A 96 17.49 -21.90 -19.86
CA GLU A 96 17.98 -21.14 -21.02
C GLU A 96 17.56 -19.65 -20.99
N THR A 97 16.83 -19.22 -19.96
CA THR A 97 16.29 -17.86 -19.87
C THR A 97 17.25 -16.91 -19.16
N ARG A 98 17.44 -15.71 -19.72
CA ARG A 98 18.22 -14.63 -19.09
C ARG A 98 17.48 -14.07 -17.88
N VAL A 99 18.16 -13.96 -16.74
CA VAL A 99 17.63 -13.37 -15.52
C VAL A 99 18.46 -12.15 -15.15
N PHE A 100 17.85 -10.97 -15.19
CA PHE A 100 18.42 -9.74 -14.65
C PHE A 100 18.12 -9.68 -13.16
N VAL A 101 19.16 -9.76 -12.34
CA VAL A 101 19.06 -9.80 -10.88
C VAL A 101 19.67 -8.55 -10.28
N SER A 102 19.02 -7.96 -9.29
CA SER A 102 19.66 -6.94 -8.45
C SER A 102 19.23 -7.11 -6.99
N VAL A 103 20.14 -6.79 -6.07
CA VAL A 103 19.90 -6.85 -4.62
C VAL A 103 20.22 -5.48 -4.04
N ILE A 104 19.20 -4.77 -3.55
CA ILE A 104 19.33 -3.38 -3.11
C ILE A 104 18.77 -3.24 -1.68
N PRO A 105 19.63 -3.27 -0.64
CA PRO A 105 19.21 -3.13 0.74
C PRO A 105 18.58 -1.77 1.05
N GLY A 106 17.53 -1.78 1.87
CA GLY A 106 16.95 -0.55 2.44
C GLY A 106 16.21 0.37 1.47
N VAL A 107 15.99 -0.06 0.22
CA VAL A 107 15.26 0.73 -0.78
C VAL A 107 13.77 0.37 -0.78
N PRO A 108 12.87 1.35 -0.60
CA PRO A 108 11.43 1.14 -0.74
C PRO A 108 11.06 0.63 -2.14
N LYS A 109 10.19 -0.38 -2.19
CA LYS A 109 9.72 -0.95 -3.46
C LYS A 109 9.11 0.10 -4.41
N ASP A 110 8.47 1.13 -3.88
CA ASP A 110 7.75 2.14 -4.67
C ASP A 110 8.70 3.01 -5.49
N LEU A 111 9.98 3.10 -5.10
CA LEU A 111 11.02 3.79 -5.85
C LEU A 111 11.51 3.00 -7.07
N VAL A 112 11.49 1.67 -7.00
CA VAL A 112 12.16 0.79 -7.97
C VAL A 112 11.20 0.00 -8.85
N SER A 113 9.94 -0.17 -8.43
CA SER A 113 8.96 -0.98 -9.14
C SER A 113 8.70 -0.51 -10.57
N ALA A 114 8.64 0.81 -10.79
CA ALA A 114 8.43 1.39 -12.11
C ALA A 114 9.61 1.11 -13.05
N SER A 115 10.85 1.31 -12.59
CA SER A 115 12.05 1.00 -13.36
C SER A 115 12.22 -0.49 -13.62
N ALA A 116 11.97 -1.36 -12.63
CA ALA A 116 12.03 -2.80 -12.81
C ALA A 116 11.00 -3.31 -13.83
N ARG A 117 9.76 -2.80 -13.76
CA ARG A 117 8.71 -3.15 -14.73
C ARG A 117 9.03 -2.68 -16.14
N ARG A 118 9.52 -1.45 -16.29
CA ARG A 118 9.97 -0.90 -17.57
C ARG A 118 11.10 -1.75 -18.17
N TRP A 119 12.08 -2.12 -17.35
CA TRP A 119 13.18 -3.00 -17.79
C TRP A 119 12.67 -4.34 -18.33
N SER A 120 11.70 -4.95 -17.65
CA SER A 120 11.07 -6.20 -18.11
C SER A 120 10.31 -6.04 -19.43
N ASN A 121 9.70 -4.88 -19.68
CA ASN A 121 9.01 -4.60 -20.94
C ASN A 121 10.01 -4.40 -22.09
N ASP A 122 11.16 -3.78 -21.80
CA ASP A 122 12.21 -3.53 -22.78
C ASP A 122 13.01 -4.80 -23.13
N HIS A 123 12.90 -5.86 -22.30
CA HIS A 123 13.58 -7.15 -22.48
C HIS A 123 12.56 -8.31 -22.42
N PRO A 124 11.75 -8.49 -23.48
CA PRO A 124 10.59 -9.40 -23.47
C PRO A 124 10.97 -10.89 -23.34
N ASP A 125 12.20 -11.26 -23.66
CA ASP A 125 12.76 -12.62 -23.60
C ASP A 125 13.40 -12.97 -22.25
N SER A 126 13.25 -12.11 -21.24
CA SER A 126 13.99 -12.22 -19.98
C SER A 126 13.12 -12.18 -18.73
N ILE A 127 13.73 -12.50 -17.59
CA ILE A 127 13.14 -12.39 -16.26
C ILE A 127 13.87 -11.30 -15.48
N VAL A 128 13.13 -10.48 -14.75
CA VAL A 128 13.67 -9.46 -13.85
C VAL A 128 13.39 -9.87 -12.41
N LEU A 129 14.43 -10.03 -11.61
CA LEU A 129 14.35 -10.33 -10.19
C LEU A 129 15.00 -9.21 -9.39
N LEU A 130 14.21 -8.54 -8.55
CA LEU A 130 14.70 -7.54 -7.62
C LEU A 130 14.47 -8.01 -6.19
N LEU A 131 15.55 -8.04 -5.40
CA LEU A 131 15.51 -8.35 -3.97
C LEU A 131 15.83 -7.08 -3.17
N LEU A 132 14.96 -6.74 -2.24
CA LEU A 132 15.03 -5.54 -1.41
C LEU A 132 15.11 -5.98 0.06
N PRO A 133 16.28 -6.45 0.52
CA PRO A 133 16.44 -6.85 1.91
C PRO A 133 16.25 -5.66 2.86
N ASP A 134 15.64 -5.94 4.01
CA ASP A 134 15.70 -5.06 5.18
C ASP A 134 17.18 -4.89 5.60
N PHE A 135 17.50 -3.87 6.41
CA PHE A 135 18.89 -3.61 6.84
C PHE A 135 19.54 -4.81 7.57
N ASP A 136 18.75 -5.66 8.22
CA ASP A 136 19.21 -6.88 8.90
C ASP A 136 19.48 -8.05 7.94
N GLY A 137 19.22 -7.90 6.63
CA GLY A 137 19.63 -8.79 5.54
C GLY A 137 18.88 -10.12 5.41
N GLY A 138 18.19 -10.58 6.46
CA GLY A 138 17.53 -11.89 6.48
C GLY A 138 16.17 -11.96 5.80
N ARG A 139 15.45 -10.85 5.71
CA ARG A 139 14.09 -10.76 5.14
C ARG A 139 13.95 -9.49 4.32
N GLY A 140 12.89 -9.39 3.54
CA GLY A 140 12.65 -8.20 2.74
C GLY A 140 11.54 -8.36 1.73
N VAL A 141 11.51 -7.45 0.75
CA VAL A 141 10.56 -7.44 -0.35
C VAL A 141 11.21 -8.01 -1.60
N PHE A 142 10.45 -8.74 -2.41
CA PHE A 142 10.87 -9.14 -3.74
C PHE A 142 9.92 -8.61 -4.80
N LEU A 143 10.46 -8.33 -5.99
CA LEU A 143 9.71 -8.11 -7.22
C LEU A 143 10.23 -9.07 -8.28
N LEU A 144 9.33 -9.78 -8.94
CA LEU A 144 9.65 -10.71 -10.01
C LEU A 144 8.75 -10.41 -11.20
N TYR A 145 9.36 -10.06 -12.33
CA TYR A 145 8.66 -9.80 -13.58
C TYR A 145 9.19 -10.77 -14.63
N ARG A 146 8.29 -11.31 -15.45
CA ARG A 146 8.70 -11.99 -16.69
C ARG A 146 8.38 -11.10 -17.89
N GLY A 147 9.24 -11.14 -18.88
CA GLY A 147 8.96 -10.60 -20.19
C GLY A 147 7.85 -11.36 -20.90
N SER A 148 7.26 -10.74 -21.92
CA SER A 148 6.11 -11.27 -22.65
C SER A 148 6.40 -12.53 -23.46
N GLU A 149 7.65 -12.78 -23.83
CA GLU A 149 8.09 -13.95 -24.61
C GLU A 149 8.47 -15.14 -23.73
N VAL A 150 8.56 -14.94 -22.39
CA VAL A 150 8.76 -16.04 -21.44
C VAL A 150 7.43 -16.79 -21.28
N GLY A 151 7.35 -17.99 -21.85
CA GLY A 151 6.12 -18.79 -21.99
C GLY A 151 5.60 -19.50 -20.73
N ARG A 152 6.02 -19.09 -19.53
CA ARG A 152 5.62 -19.74 -18.25
C ARG A 152 4.70 -18.83 -17.44
N ASP A 153 3.70 -19.41 -16.79
CA ASP A 153 2.80 -18.71 -15.87
C ASP A 153 3.39 -18.69 -14.45
N PHE A 154 3.71 -17.51 -13.93
CA PHE A 154 4.39 -17.38 -12.64
C PHE A 154 3.42 -17.41 -11.44
N THR A 155 2.10 -17.48 -11.63
CA THR A 155 1.13 -17.49 -10.51
C THR A 155 1.37 -18.64 -9.51
N SER A 156 1.92 -19.77 -9.97
CA SER A 156 2.23 -20.93 -9.14
C SER A 156 3.65 -20.94 -8.56
N PHE A 157 4.55 -20.07 -9.04
CA PHE A 157 5.98 -20.09 -8.72
C PHE A 157 6.25 -20.08 -7.21
N ILE A 158 5.64 -19.13 -6.48
CA ILE A 158 5.82 -19.00 -5.03
C ILE A 158 5.36 -20.26 -4.29
N ARG A 159 4.29 -20.91 -4.76
CA ARG A 159 3.75 -22.13 -4.16
C ARG A 159 4.66 -23.33 -4.44
N SER A 160 5.27 -23.41 -5.61
CA SER A 160 6.22 -24.47 -5.98
C SER A 160 7.61 -24.30 -5.38
N SER A 161 7.92 -23.15 -4.78
CA SER A 161 9.26 -22.81 -4.27
C SER A 161 9.28 -22.49 -2.77
N PRO A 162 8.92 -23.44 -1.89
CA PRO A 162 8.83 -23.21 -0.44
C PRO A 162 10.17 -22.83 0.20
N SER A 163 11.30 -23.21 -0.41
CA SER A 163 12.66 -22.85 0.03
C SER A 163 12.89 -21.33 0.09
N LEU A 164 12.13 -20.54 -0.68
CA LEU A 164 12.24 -19.08 -0.69
C LEU A 164 11.55 -18.43 0.51
N SER A 165 10.77 -19.18 1.30
CA SER A 165 9.96 -18.62 2.40
C SER A 165 9.20 -17.35 1.99
N ALA A 166 8.71 -17.34 0.75
CA ALA A 166 8.09 -16.18 0.14
C ALA A 166 6.57 -16.19 0.34
N LYS A 167 6.01 -15.01 0.57
CA LYS A 167 4.58 -14.74 0.71
C LYS A 167 4.23 -13.55 -0.16
N GLY A 168 3.20 -13.69 -0.99
CA GLY A 168 2.81 -12.67 -1.94
C GLY A 168 2.02 -13.26 -3.08
N GLY A 169 1.91 -12.51 -4.15
CA GLY A 169 1.17 -12.92 -5.34
C GLY A 169 1.20 -11.85 -6.41
N GLY A 170 0.43 -12.09 -7.45
CA GLY A 170 0.30 -11.16 -8.56
C GLY A 170 -0.32 -11.86 -9.76
N ARG A 171 0.04 -11.38 -10.95
CA ARG A 171 -0.45 -11.91 -12.22
C ARG A 171 0.55 -12.93 -12.78
N SER A 172 0.20 -13.56 -13.90
CA SER A 172 1.08 -14.54 -14.54
C SER A 172 2.41 -13.95 -14.99
N ASP A 173 2.49 -12.64 -15.21
CA ASP A 173 3.65 -11.88 -15.66
C ASP A 173 4.41 -11.14 -14.55
N TRP A 174 3.82 -11.06 -13.36
CA TRP A 174 4.35 -10.25 -12.27
C TRP A 174 3.96 -10.80 -10.90
N LEU A 175 4.96 -11.02 -10.06
CA LEU A 175 4.80 -11.35 -8.65
C LEU A 175 5.51 -10.33 -7.78
N ASN A 176 4.91 -10.04 -6.62
CA ASN A 176 5.58 -9.29 -5.57
C ASN A 176 5.17 -9.83 -4.19
N GLY A 177 5.97 -9.51 -3.19
CA GLY A 177 5.66 -9.85 -1.82
C GLY A 177 6.84 -9.73 -0.88
N SER A 178 6.73 -10.38 0.27
CA SER A 178 7.80 -10.50 1.26
C SER A 178 8.45 -11.88 1.18
N SER A 179 9.74 -11.99 1.48
CA SER A 179 10.42 -13.27 1.59
C SER A 179 11.41 -13.28 2.76
N GLY A 180 11.54 -14.45 3.39
CA GLY A 180 12.60 -14.73 4.38
C GLY A 180 13.92 -15.20 3.76
N CYS A 181 14.06 -15.13 2.44
CA CYS A 181 15.27 -15.48 1.71
C CYS A 181 15.61 -14.37 0.73
N MET A 182 16.65 -13.59 1.01
CA MET A 182 17.13 -12.50 0.15
C MET A 182 18.43 -12.86 -0.60
N LYS A 183 18.74 -14.15 -0.69
CA LYS A 183 19.94 -14.65 -1.36
C LYS A 183 19.64 -14.91 -2.85
N PRO A 184 20.26 -14.20 -3.80
CA PRO A 184 19.93 -14.32 -5.22
C PRO A 184 20.15 -15.74 -5.76
N GLY A 185 21.15 -16.48 -5.26
CA GLY A 185 21.40 -17.86 -5.67
C GLY A 185 20.24 -18.82 -5.38
N GLU A 186 19.51 -18.65 -4.29
CA GLU A 186 18.34 -19.49 -3.97
C GLU A 186 17.19 -19.24 -4.94
N TRP A 187 16.97 -17.97 -5.27
CA TRP A 187 15.95 -17.56 -6.23
C TRP A 187 16.27 -18.04 -7.65
N LEU A 188 17.53 -17.95 -8.06
CA LEU A 188 17.97 -18.45 -9.36
C LEU A 188 17.80 -19.98 -9.46
N ARG A 189 18.12 -20.72 -8.40
CA ARG A 189 17.87 -22.18 -8.35
C ARG A 189 16.39 -22.52 -8.42
N ALA A 190 15.55 -21.78 -7.69
CA ALA A 190 14.10 -21.97 -7.74
C ALA A 190 13.54 -21.67 -9.13
N LEU A 191 14.00 -20.59 -9.78
CA LEU A 191 13.62 -20.24 -11.16
C LEU A 191 14.08 -21.32 -12.15
N ASP A 192 15.32 -21.79 -12.06
CA ASP A 192 15.86 -22.84 -12.92
C ASP A 192 15.02 -24.13 -12.83
N MET A 193 14.70 -24.57 -11.60
CA MET A 193 13.82 -25.73 -11.41
C MET A 193 12.40 -25.50 -11.94
N PHE A 194 11.86 -24.29 -11.79
CA PHE A 194 10.50 -23.96 -12.22
C PHE A 194 10.37 -23.88 -13.74
N LEU A 195 11.38 -23.38 -14.45
CA LEU A 195 11.33 -23.20 -15.90
C LEU A 195 11.50 -24.53 -16.66
N ARG A 196 12.26 -25.47 -16.10
CA ARG A 196 12.53 -26.81 -16.66
C ARG A 196 11.32 -27.74 -16.71
N VAL A 197 10.29 -27.51 -15.87
CA VAL A 197 9.07 -28.33 -15.77
C VAL A 197 7.98 -27.72 -16.63
#